data_AF-A0A924BAJ7-F1
#
_entry.id   AF-A0A924BAJ7-F1
#
_cell.length_a   1.000
_cell.length_b   1.000
_cell.length_c   1.000
_cell.angle_alpha   90.00
_cell.angle_beta   90.00
_cell.angle_gamma   90.00
#
_symmetry.space_group_name_H-M   'P 1'
#
loop_
_entity.id
_entity.type
_entity.pdbx_description
1 polymer ?
#
loop_
_entity_poly.entity_id
_entity_poly.type
_entity_poly.pdbx_seq_one_letter_code
_entity_poly.pdbx_strand_id
1 'polypeptide(L)'
;MEPDPVIDLQPAPQRGRLSFAGWLREGLRAGAFLRPRLAGEQPSPWQLLWIIVLASACQLALAWFEVPDDPVFDLRGWLAPHWATGLLLLMLWWMLPRKDDVGPSGPTGLAAWLALWMVALLPANTVSQLLAIAQARELLPTLPAGISWIAWAVYLLLVAWMVAIGVRLAASFRVPPVRQAALAIGLIGIIALTAWQFPDRPWREDDATARGPERPRLELSQEVFETQQAVWRNAIDGIAAQRPGVQEVYGLIYAPYAEQDVFLRESSMVAQLLATRFDAAGRV
;
A
#
# COMPACT_ATOMS: atom_id res chain seq x y z
N MET A 1 11.26 1.76 -77.43
CA MET A 1 10.35 1.64 -76.28
C MET A 1 10.87 0.50 -75.45
N GLU A 2 11.81 0.81 -74.57
CA GLU A 2 12.37 -0.16 -73.62
C GLU A 2 11.34 -0.34 -72.50
N PRO A 3 11.01 -1.57 -72.09
CA PRO A 3 10.07 -1.77 -71.00
C PRO A 3 10.72 -1.34 -69.68
N ASP A 4 10.05 -0.45 -68.95
CA ASP A 4 10.45 -0.04 -67.61
C ASP A 4 10.64 -1.26 -66.69
N PRO A 5 11.69 -1.27 -65.85
CA PRO A 5 11.87 -2.33 -64.88
C PRO A 5 10.71 -2.28 -63.87
N VAL A 6 9.94 -3.37 -63.82
CA VAL A 6 8.95 -3.61 -62.77
C VAL A 6 9.71 -3.66 -61.46
N ILE A 7 9.66 -2.57 -60.69
CA ILE A 7 10.14 -2.54 -59.31
C ILE A 7 9.24 -3.50 -58.54
N ASP A 8 9.75 -4.71 -58.30
CA ASP A 8 9.16 -5.69 -57.41
C ASP A 8 9.21 -5.12 -55.99
N LEU A 9 8.16 -4.37 -55.63
CA LEU A 9 7.94 -3.89 -54.27
C LEU A 9 7.69 -5.12 -53.42
N GLN A 10 8.77 -5.74 -52.94
CA GLN A 10 8.69 -6.72 -51.87
C GLN A 10 7.78 -6.14 -50.77
N PRO A 11 6.71 -6.85 -50.37
CA PRO A 11 5.88 -6.37 -49.28
C PRO A 11 6.79 -6.15 -48.07
N ALA A 12 6.82 -4.92 -47.57
CA ALA A 12 7.62 -4.56 -46.40
C ALA A 12 7.39 -5.63 -45.32
N PRO A 13 8.46 -6.18 -44.69
CA PRO A 13 8.32 -7.21 -43.69
C PRO A 13 7.32 -6.73 -42.65
N GLN A 14 6.20 -7.45 -42.52
CA GLN A 14 5.16 -7.12 -41.55
C GLN A 14 5.84 -7.05 -40.18
N ARG A 15 5.94 -5.84 -39.62
CA ARG A 15 6.42 -5.63 -38.25
C ARG A 15 5.43 -6.31 -37.33
N GLY A 16 5.77 -7.54 -36.93
CA GLY A 16 4.92 -8.38 -36.11
C GLY A 16 4.88 -7.84 -34.69
N ARG A 17 3.67 -7.63 -34.18
CA ARG A 17 3.42 -7.27 -32.77
C ARG A 17 4.15 -8.22 -31.84
N LEU A 18 4.78 -7.68 -30.81
CA LEU A 18 5.37 -8.48 -29.73
C LEU A 18 4.32 -9.44 -29.15
N SER A 19 4.67 -10.72 -29.07
CA SER A 19 3.81 -11.73 -28.44
C SER A 19 3.70 -11.50 -26.94
N PHE A 20 2.70 -12.11 -26.30
CA PHE A 20 2.51 -12.03 -24.85
C PHE A 20 3.77 -12.47 -24.07
N ALA A 21 4.36 -13.60 -24.45
CA ALA A 21 5.62 -14.09 -23.86
C ALA A 21 6.80 -13.13 -24.14
N GLY A 22 6.79 -12.44 -25.28
CA GLY A 22 7.74 -11.37 -25.60
C GLY A 22 7.68 -10.25 -24.55
N TRP A 23 6.49 -9.75 -24.24
CA TRP A 23 6.30 -8.72 -23.21
C TRP A 23 6.77 -9.18 -21.82
N LEU A 24 6.45 -10.42 -21.42
CA LEU A 24 6.92 -10.98 -20.16
C LEU A 24 8.46 -11.04 -20.11
N ARG A 25 9.09 -11.52 -21.18
CA ARG A 25 10.56 -11.61 -21.24
C ARG A 25 11.23 -10.24 -21.22
N GLU A 26 10.73 -9.28 -22.01
CA GLU A 26 11.29 -7.93 -22.04
C GLU A 26 11.05 -7.16 -20.73
N GLY A 27 9.96 -7.45 -20.01
CA GLY A 27 9.71 -6.95 -18.66
C GLY A 27 10.68 -7.51 -17.64
N LEU A 28 10.88 -8.84 -17.59
CA LEU A 28 11.87 -9.47 -16.70
C LEU A 28 13.30 -8.99 -17.02
N ARG A 29 13.61 -8.82 -18.30
CA ARG A 29 14.86 -8.23 -18.78
C ARG A 29 15.02 -6.81 -18.20
N ALA A 30 13.99 -5.98 -18.21
CA ALA A 30 14.02 -4.66 -17.58
C ALA A 30 14.21 -4.72 -16.05
N GLY A 31 13.60 -5.69 -15.37
CA GLY A 31 13.80 -5.96 -13.94
C GLY A 31 15.25 -6.34 -13.58
N ALA A 32 15.93 -7.06 -14.48
CA ALA A 32 17.36 -7.36 -14.41
C ALA A 32 18.26 -6.20 -14.88
N PHE A 33 17.72 -4.99 -14.98
CA PHE A 33 18.40 -3.80 -15.50
C PHE A 33 18.98 -3.98 -16.91
N LEU A 34 18.35 -4.77 -17.78
CA LEU A 34 18.73 -4.84 -19.19
C LEU A 34 17.76 -4.00 -20.02
N ARG A 35 18.24 -3.35 -21.09
CA ARG A 35 17.38 -2.52 -21.94
C ARG A 35 16.32 -3.40 -22.65
N PRO A 36 15.02 -3.06 -22.55
CA PRO A 36 13.94 -3.78 -23.23
C PRO A 36 13.96 -3.48 -24.74
N ARG A 37 13.61 -4.47 -25.56
CA ARG A 37 13.60 -4.37 -27.03
C ARG A 37 12.17 -4.28 -27.55
N LEU A 38 11.68 -3.06 -27.72
CA LEU A 38 10.26 -2.81 -27.97
C LEU A 38 9.91 -2.55 -29.45
N ALA A 39 10.90 -2.22 -30.29
CA ALA A 39 10.72 -1.95 -31.72
C ALA A 39 9.58 -0.97 -32.10
N GLY A 40 9.10 -0.14 -31.16
CA GLY A 40 7.95 0.75 -31.34
C GLY A 40 6.58 0.08 -31.23
N GLU A 41 6.53 -1.18 -30.80
CA GLU A 41 5.29 -1.94 -30.61
C GLU A 41 4.55 -1.53 -29.33
N GLN A 42 3.22 -1.59 -29.38
CA GLN A 42 2.36 -1.39 -28.21
C GLN A 42 1.62 -2.70 -27.88
N PRO A 43 1.42 -3.00 -26.58
CA PRO A 43 0.62 -4.15 -26.19
C PRO A 43 -0.83 -3.91 -26.63
N SER A 44 -1.48 -4.95 -27.14
CA SER A 44 -2.94 -4.91 -27.31
C SER A 44 -3.62 -4.75 -25.95
N PRO A 45 -4.85 -4.18 -25.88
CA PRO A 45 -5.59 -4.05 -24.63
C PRO A 45 -5.72 -5.37 -23.87
N TRP A 46 -5.93 -6.48 -24.58
CA TRP A 46 -6.00 -7.81 -23.99
C TRP A 46 -4.67 -8.31 -23.46
N GLN A 47 -3.55 -8.07 -24.16
CA GLN A 47 -2.24 -8.42 -23.63
C GLN A 47 -1.92 -7.64 -22.35
N LEU A 48 -2.22 -6.34 -22.32
CA LEU A 48 -2.03 -5.53 -21.12
C LEU A 48 -2.87 -6.04 -19.96
N LEU A 49 -4.16 -6.33 -20.19
CA LEU A 49 -5.05 -6.90 -19.18
C LEU A 49 -4.48 -8.21 -18.61
N TRP A 50 -4.08 -9.15 -19.48
CA TRP A 50 -3.53 -10.43 -19.04
C TRP A 50 -2.20 -10.28 -18.29
N ILE A 51 -1.36 -9.30 -18.66
CA ILE A 51 -0.12 -9.01 -17.93
C ILE A 51 -0.44 -8.52 -16.52
N ILE A 52 -1.39 -7.59 -16.39
CA ILE A 52 -1.82 -7.06 -15.08
C ILE A 52 -2.39 -8.20 -14.24
N VAL A 53 -3.34 -8.97 -14.79
CA VAL A 53 -3.96 -10.10 -14.09
C VAL A 53 -2.91 -11.11 -13.64
N LEU A 54 -1.99 -11.50 -14.52
CA LEU A 54 -0.95 -12.47 -14.19
C LEU A 54 0.00 -11.94 -13.11
N ALA A 55 0.47 -10.69 -13.23
CA ALA A 55 1.37 -10.09 -12.24
C ALA A 55 0.69 -9.96 -10.87
N SER A 56 -0.56 -9.50 -10.84
CA SER A 56 -1.36 -9.41 -9.62
C SER A 56 -1.65 -10.77 -9.01
N ALA A 57 -1.99 -11.78 -9.83
CA ALA A 57 -2.25 -13.14 -9.36
C ALA A 57 -0.98 -13.78 -8.75
N CYS A 58 0.18 -13.61 -9.38
CA CYS A 58 1.45 -14.06 -8.82
C CYS A 58 1.74 -13.40 -7.46
N GLN A 59 1.54 -12.08 -7.35
CA GLN A 59 1.78 -11.38 -6.09
C GLN A 59 0.79 -11.81 -5.00
N LEU A 60 -0.49 -11.96 -5.35
CA LEU A 60 -1.52 -12.39 -4.41
C LEU A 60 -1.29 -13.83 -3.94
N ALA A 61 -0.85 -14.72 -4.84
CA ALA A 61 -0.51 -16.10 -4.50
C ALA A 61 0.71 -16.18 -3.56
N LEU A 62 1.73 -15.33 -3.75
CA LEU A 62 2.86 -15.27 -2.81
C LEU A 62 2.43 -14.74 -1.44
N ALA A 63 1.61 -13.68 -1.41
CA ALA A 63 1.15 -13.06 -0.17
C ALA A 63 0.32 -14.02 0.68
N TRP A 64 -0.34 -15.00 0.05
CA TRP A 64 -1.09 -16.04 0.75
C TRP A 64 -0.18 -16.89 1.66
N PHE A 65 1.07 -17.15 1.26
CA PHE A 65 2.02 -17.92 2.06
C PHE A 65 2.58 -17.16 3.27
N GLU A 66 2.49 -15.83 3.27
CA GLU A 66 2.92 -14.96 4.38
C GLU A 66 2.03 -15.17 5.61
N VAL A 67 0.77 -15.55 5.42
CA VAL A 67 -0.19 -15.80 6.51
C VAL A 67 -0.05 -17.25 6.99
N PRO A 68 0.29 -17.50 8.27
CA PRO A 68 0.50 -18.84 8.78
C PRO A 68 -0.75 -19.73 8.74
N ASP A 69 -1.87 -19.18 9.21
CA ASP A 69 -3.11 -19.91 9.49
C ASP A 69 -4.35 -19.15 8.96
N ASP A 70 -5.29 -19.92 8.39
CA ASP A 70 -6.59 -19.50 7.85
C ASP A 70 -6.64 -18.11 7.18
N PRO A 71 -6.02 -17.95 6.00
CA PRO A 71 -5.93 -16.67 5.30
C PRO A 71 -7.30 -16.23 4.77
N VAL A 72 -7.81 -15.14 5.36
CA VAL A 72 -9.02 -14.46 4.90
C VAL A 72 -8.63 -13.35 3.93
N PHE A 73 -9.30 -13.31 2.79
CA PHE A 73 -9.09 -12.26 1.79
C PHE A 73 -9.67 -10.92 2.27
N ASP A 74 -8.85 -9.89 2.32
CA ASP A 74 -9.31 -8.52 2.51
C ASP A 74 -9.26 -7.73 1.20
N LEU A 75 -10.46 -7.50 0.65
CA LEU A 75 -10.64 -6.71 -0.56
C LEU A 75 -10.12 -5.28 -0.41
N ARG A 76 -10.28 -4.66 0.77
CA ARG A 76 -9.80 -3.30 1.02
C ARG A 76 -8.27 -3.26 1.02
N GLY A 77 -7.62 -4.16 1.76
CA GLY A 77 -6.17 -4.29 1.77
C GLY A 77 -5.58 -4.54 0.38
N TRP A 78 -6.29 -5.31 -0.47
CA TRP A 78 -5.87 -5.51 -1.87
C TRP A 78 -6.06 -4.27 -2.75
N LEU A 79 -7.18 -3.56 -2.65
CA LEU A 79 -7.48 -2.38 -3.47
C LEU A 79 -6.71 -1.13 -3.04
N ALA A 80 -6.42 -0.97 -1.75
CA ALA A 80 -5.81 0.23 -1.22
C ALA A 80 -4.53 0.64 -1.96
N PRO A 81 -3.55 -0.22 -2.27
CA PRO A 81 -2.35 0.21 -3.01
C PRO A 81 -2.60 0.68 -4.46
N HIS A 82 -3.78 0.44 -5.05
CA HIS A 82 -4.02 0.74 -6.46
C HIS A 82 -4.14 2.25 -6.77
N TRP A 83 -4.47 3.11 -5.79
CA TRP A 83 -4.45 4.57 -6.01
C TRP A 83 -3.03 5.05 -6.37
N ALA A 84 -1.99 4.44 -5.79
CA ALA A 84 -0.60 4.77 -6.05
C ALA A 84 -0.23 4.47 -7.51
N THR A 85 -0.78 3.38 -8.07
CA THR A 85 -0.65 3.06 -9.50
C THR A 85 -1.31 4.14 -10.37
N GLY A 86 -2.50 4.61 -9.99
CA GLY A 86 -3.18 5.71 -10.67
C GLY A 86 -2.35 7.00 -10.68
N LEU A 87 -1.80 7.39 -9.54
CA LEU A 87 -0.95 8.57 -9.41
C LEU A 87 0.35 8.45 -10.24
N LEU A 88 0.97 7.27 -10.24
CA LEU A 88 2.13 6.96 -11.07
C LEU A 88 1.80 7.08 -12.56
N LEU A 89 0.65 6.56 -13.00
CA LEU A 89 0.21 6.65 -14.39
C LEU A 89 -0.05 8.09 -14.83
N LEU A 90 -0.67 8.92 -13.97
CA LEU A 90 -0.84 10.35 -14.23
C LEU A 90 0.50 11.07 -14.38
N MET A 91 1.45 10.78 -13.49
CA MET A 91 2.79 11.36 -13.54
C MET A 91 3.51 10.95 -14.84
N LEU A 92 3.45 9.67 -15.21
CA LEU A 92 4.07 9.16 -16.44
C LEU A 92 3.40 9.68 -17.71
N TRP A 93 2.09 9.88 -17.68
CA TRP A 93 1.36 10.48 -18.80
C TRP A 93 1.87 11.90 -19.09
N TRP A 94 2.21 12.67 -18.06
CA TRP A 94 2.82 13.99 -18.21
C TRP A 94 4.31 13.93 -18.64
N MET A 95 5.05 12.91 -18.20
CA MET A 95 6.49 12.81 -18.42
C MET A 95 6.91 12.18 -19.75
N LEU A 96 6.17 11.18 -20.24
CA LEU A 96 6.55 10.38 -21.39
C LEU A 96 6.53 11.21 -22.69
N PRO A 97 7.52 11.06 -23.58
CA PRO A 97 7.52 11.75 -24.87
C PRO A 97 6.35 11.29 -25.74
N ARG A 98 5.84 12.19 -26.59
CA ARG A 98 4.80 11.84 -27.55
C ARG A 98 5.41 11.09 -28.73
N LYS A 99 4.57 10.38 -29.49
CA LYS A 99 5.01 9.59 -30.64
C LYS A 99 5.80 10.42 -31.66
N ASP A 100 5.41 11.68 -31.81
CA ASP A 100 6.03 12.63 -32.74
C ASP A 100 7.48 12.98 -32.35
N ASP A 101 7.84 12.88 -31.06
CA ASP A 101 9.16 13.27 -30.53
C ASP A 101 10.23 12.17 -30.70
N VAL A 102 9.83 10.89 -30.83
CA VAL A 102 10.74 9.73 -30.74
C VAL A 102 10.96 9.06 -32.10
N GLY A 103 10.10 9.36 -33.08
CA GLY A 103 10.08 8.76 -34.41
C GLY A 103 9.35 7.41 -34.48
N PRO A 104 9.14 6.86 -35.69
CA PRO A 104 8.25 5.71 -35.93
C PRO A 104 8.68 4.39 -35.29
N SER A 105 9.94 4.27 -34.86
CA SER A 105 10.51 3.06 -34.25
C SER A 105 10.81 3.22 -32.74
N GLY A 106 10.44 4.37 -32.17
CA GLY A 106 10.70 4.71 -30.78
C GLY A 106 9.76 4.00 -29.81
N PRO A 107 10.25 3.50 -28.65
CA PRO A 107 9.37 2.99 -27.60
C PRO A 107 8.52 4.14 -27.07
N THR A 108 7.22 4.09 -27.29
CA THR A 108 6.27 5.16 -26.92
C THR A 108 4.99 4.55 -26.37
N GLY A 109 4.36 5.27 -25.45
CA GLY A 109 3.05 4.93 -24.91
C GLY A 109 3.07 4.42 -23.48
N LEU A 110 2.12 4.94 -22.70
CA LEU A 110 1.89 4.61 -21.31
C LEU A 110 1.61 3.11 -21.10
N ALA A 111 0.85 2.50 -22.01
CA ALA A 111 0.50 1.07 -21.95
C ALA A 111 1.73 0.15 -22.05
N ALA A 112 2.68 0.47 -22.93
CA ALA A 112 3.93 -0.29 -23.06
C ALA A 112 4.80 -0.14 -21.81
N TRP A 113 4.89 1.07 -21.26
CA TRP A 113 5.60 1.31 -20.00
C TRP A 113 4.96 0.52 -18.85
N LEU A 114 3.64 0.59 -18.71
CA LEU A 114 2.89 -0.12 -17.67
C LEU A 114 3.05 -1.64 -17.76
N ALA A 115 2.94 -2.20 -18.97
CA ALA A 115 3.15 -3.63 -19.21
C ALA A 115 4.55 -4.07 -18.75
N LEU A 116 5.58 -3.29 -19.08
CA LEU A 116 6.95 -3.60 -18.66
C LEU A 116 7.14 -3.41 -17.16
N TRP A 117 6.59 -2.34 -16.58
CA TRP A 117 6.69 -2.03 -15.16
C TRP A 117 6.11 -3.16 -14.29
N MET A 118 4.91 -3.63 -14.62
CA MET A 118 4.23 -4.71 -13.90
C MET A 118 5.08 -5.98 -13.82
N VAL A 119 5.77 -6.32 -14.91
CA VAL A 119 6.62 -7.52 -14.97
C VAL A 119 8.02 -7.26 -14.42
N ALA A 120 8.58 -6.07 -14.64
CA ALA A 120 9.92 -5.70 -14.20
C ALA A 120 10.02 -5.60 -12.67
N LEU A 121 8.91 -5.31 -11.98
CA LEU A 121 8.85 -5.32 -10.52
C LEU A 121 8.78 -6.73 -9.91
N LEU A 122 8.40 -7.76 -10.69
CA LEU A 122 8.23 -9.11 -10.15
C LEU A 122 9.46 -9.64 -9.41
N PRO A 123 10.71 -9.50 -9.90
CA PRO A 123 11.88 -9.98 -9.18
C PRO A 123 12.06 -9.30 -7.81
N ALA A 124 11.97 -7.98 -7.76
CA ALA A 124 12.16 -7.23 -6.51
C ALA A 124 11.04 -7.54 -5.50
N ASN A 125 9.79 -7.59 -5.97
CA ASN A 125 8.64 -7.96 -5.14
C ASN A 125 8.70 -9.41 -4.68
N THR A 126 9.18 -10.33 -5.51
CA THR A 126 9.37 -11.74 -5.14
C THR A 126 10.40 -11.87 -4.03
N VAL A 127 11.56 -11.21 -4.15
CA VAL A 127 12.57 -11.21 -3.09
C VAL A 127 12.02 -10.63 -1.80
N SER A 128 11.31 -9.49 -1.88
CA SER A 128 10.66 -8.87 -0.72
C SER A 128 9.66 -9.81 -0.05
N GLN A 129 8.79 -10.47 -0.82
CA GLN A 129 7.79 -11.38 -0.29
C GLN A 129 8.40 -12.66 0.27
N LEU A 130 9.42 -13.23 -0.38
CA LEU A 130 10.13 -14.40 0.16
C LEU A 130 10.79 -14.09 1.51
N LEU A 131 11.36 -12.89 1.67
CA LEU A 131 11.89 -12.45 2.96
C LEU A 131 10.78 -12.29 4.01
N ALA A 132 9.63 -11.72 3.63
CA ALA A 132 8.48 -11.59 4.52
C ALA A 132 7.92 -12.96 4.94
N ILE A 133 7.78 -13.90 4.00
CA ILE A 133 7.37 -15.29 4.28
C ILE A 133 8.38 -15.97 5.20
N ALA A 134 9.68 -15.83 4.93
CA ALA A 134 10.72 -16.43 5.76
C ALA A 134 10.72 -15.85 7.19
N GLN A 135 10.41 -14.56 7.34
CA GLN A 135 10.21 -13.93 8.64
C GLN A 135 8.95 -14.46 9.34
N ALA A 136 7.81 -14.51 8.66
CA ALA A 136 6.54 -14.96 9.21
C ALA A 136 6.54 -16.45 9.62
N ARG A 137 7.34 -17.27 8.93
CA ARG A 137 7.51 -18.71 9.22
C ARG A 137 8.67 -18.99 10.17
N GLU A 138 9.26 -17.96 10.79
CA GLU A 138 10.41 -18.09 11.70
C GLU A 138 11.61 -18.83 11.10
N LEU A 139 11.75 -18.82 9.76
CA LEU A 139 12.86 -19.44 9.03
C LEU A 139 14.13 -18.59 9.11
N LEU A 140 14.00 -17.30 9.44
CA LEU A 140 15.12 -16.39 9.63
C LEU A 140 15.56 -16.38 11.10
N PRO A 141 16.87 -16.34 11.38
CA PRO A 141 17.36 -16.21 12.75
C PRO A 141 16.85 -14.91 13.38
N THR A 142 16.39 -14.99 14.63
CA THR A 142 15.97 -13.82 15.39
C THR A 142 17.16 -12.87 15.55
N LEU A 143 17.14 -11.76 14.80
CA LEU A 143 18.18 -10.74 14.91
C LEU A 143 18.08 -10.09 16.30
N PRO A 144 19.19 -9.96 17.05
CA PRO A 144 19.21 -9.21 18.30
C PRO A 144 18.62 -7.81 18.09
N ALA A 145 17.86 -7.30 19.07
CA ALA A 145 17.16 -6.01 18.97
C ALA A 145 18.07 -4.82 18.59
N GLY A 146 19.39 -4.90 18.84
CA GLY A 146 20.39 -3.91 18.43
C GLY A 146 20.75 -3.90 16.93
N ILE A 147 20.29 -4.87 16.14
CA ILE A 147 20.62 -5.04 14.71
C ILE A 147 19.45 -4.62 13.79
N SER A 148 18.54 -3.77 14.30
CA SER A 148 17.42 -3.20 13.52
C SER A 148 17.86 -2.50 12.22
N TRP A 149 19.09 -1.99 12.16
CA TRP A 149 19.64 -1.34 10.97
C TRP A 149 19.78 -2.26 9.75
N ILE A 150 19.96 -3.59 9.93
CA ILE A 150 20.05 -4.52 8.79
C ILE A 150 18.70 -4.64 8.09
N ALA A 151 17.60 -4.74 8.85
CA ALA A 151 16.26 -4.79 8.29
C ALA A 151 15.96 -3.50 7.50
N TRP A 152 16.33 -2.33 8.05
CA TRP A 152 16.24 -1.06 7.34
C TRP A 152 17.11 -1.00 6.09
N ALA A 153 18.35 -1.48 6.15
CA ALA A 153 19.25 -1.51 4.99
C ALA A 153 18.69 -2.40 3.87
N VAL A 154 18.15 -3.58 4.21
CA VAL A 154 17.50 -4.49 3.25
C VAL A 154 16.25 -3.84 2.64
N TYR A 155 15.40 -3.23 3.48
CA TYR A 155 14.23 -2.51 3.01
C TYR A 155 14.60 -1.37 2.04
N LEU A 156 15.55 -0.52 2.42
CA LEU A 156 16.01 0.60 1.58
C LEU A 156 16.67 0.11 0.30
N LEU A 157 17.39 -1.01 0.32
CA LEU A 157 17.98 -1.62 -0.86
C LEU A 157 16.89 -2.11 -1.83
N LEU A 158 15.83 -2.74 -1.33
CA LEU A 158 14.69 -3.18 -2.15
C LEU A 158 13.94 -1.97 -2.74
N VAL A 159 13.72 -0.92 -1.96
CA VAL A 159 13.12 0.34 -2.44
C VAL A 159 14.01 0.96 -3.53
N ALA A 160 15.32 1.05 -3.30
CA ALA A 160 16.27 1.57 -4.28
C ALA A 160 16.26 0.74 -5.57
N TRP A 161 16.14 -0.59 -5.48
CA TRP A 161 16.01 -1.47 -6.66
C TRP A 161 14.75 -1.12 -7.46
N MET A 162 13.58 -1.03 -6.81
CA MET A 162 12.33 -0.68 -7.50
C MET A 162 12.39 0.70 -8.17
N VAL A 163 12.93 1.71 -7.48
CA VAL A 163 13.11 3.05 -8.03
C VAL A 163 14.08 3.03 -9.22
N ALA A 164 15.20 2.31 -9.10
CA ALA A 164 16.18 2.19 -10.17
C ALA A 164 15.60 1.50 -11.42
N ILE A 165 14.72 0.49 -11.26
CA ILE A 165 13.98 -0.11 -12.38
C ILE A 165 13.13 0.96 -13.07
N GLY A 166 12.40 1.78 -12.31
CA GLY A 166 11.50 2.81 -12.86
C GLY A 166 12.24 3.88 -13.63
N VAL A 167 13.34 4.39 -13.06
CA VAL A 167 14.23 5.37 -13.70
C VAL A 167 14.87 4.80 -14.97
N ARG A 168 15.38 3.57 -14.91
CA ARG A 168 16.00 2.92 -16.07
C ARG A 168 15.00 2.63 -17.17
N LEU A 169 13.78 2.25 -16.81
CA LEU A 169 12.70 2.06 -17.76
C LEU A 169 12.33 3.40 -18.41
N ALA A 170 12.16 4.48 -17.64
CA ALA A 170 11.94 5.82 -18.20
C ALA A 170 13.06 6.28 -19.14
N ALA A 171 14.32 6.00 -18.82
CA ALA A 171 15.46 6.27 -19.69
C ALA A 171 15.36 5.49 -21.02
N SER A 172 14.84 4.26 -21.03
CA SER A 172 14.62 3.49 -22.26
C SER A 172 13.58 4.10 -23.19
N PHE A 173 12.65 4.91 -22.64
CA PHE A 173 11.66 5.70 -23.38
C PHE A 173 12.17 7.11 -23.74
N ARG A 174 13.48 7.37 -23.63
CA ARG A 174 14.13 8.67 -23.90
C ARG A 174 13.58 9.84 -23.06
N VAL A 175 13.06 9.56 -21.86
CA VAL A 175 12.66 10.60 -20.91
C VAL A 175 13.92 11.39 -20.50
N PRO A 176 13.92 12.74 -20.50
CA PRO A 176 15.08 13.55 -20.12
C PRO A 176 15.46 13.38 -18.64
N PRO A 177 16.74 13.58 -18.26
CA PRO A 177 17.23 13.27 -16.91
C PRO A 177 16.52 14.07 -15.80
N VAL A 178 16.12 15.31 -16.06
CA VAL A 178 15.34 16.12 -15.10
C VAL A 178 14.00 15.46 -14.78
N ARG A 179 13.30 14.91 -15.78
CA ARG A 179 12.04 14.19 -15.58
C ARG A 179 12.26 12.82 -14.94
N GLN A 180 13.39 12.16 -15.21
CA GLN A 180 13.77 10.93 -14.50
C GLN A 180 14.00 11.17 -13.01
N ALA A 181 14.67 12.28 -12.64
CA ALA A 181 14.85 12.68 -11.25
C ALA A 181 13.51 12.97 -10.58
N ALA A 182 12.60 13.68 -11.27
CA ALA A 182 11.25 13.91 -10.78
C ALA A 182 10.46 12.60 -10.60
N LEU A 183 10.59 11.64 -11.53
CA LEU A 183 10.00 10.30 -11.40
C LEU A 183 10.57 9.55 -10.19
N ALA A 184 11.88 9.62 -9.95
CA ALA A 184 12.51 8.98 -8.81
C ALA A 184 11.98 9.54 -7.48
N ILE A 185 11.93 10.87 -7.36
CA ILE A 185 11.39 11.57 -6.18
C ILE A 185 9.91 11.21 -6.00
N GLY A 186 9.14 11.24 -7.09
CA GLY A 186 7.72 10.86 -7.08
C GLY A 186 7.50 9.42 -6.62
N LEU A 187 8.27 8.45 -7.14
CA LEU A 187 8.20 7.05 -6.73
C LEU A 187 8.54 6.88 -5.25
N ILE A 188 9.61 7.53 -4.76
CA ILE A 188 9.98 7.50 -3.34
C ILE A 188 8.84 8.07 -2.48
N GLY A 189 8.28 9.21 -2.87
CA GLY A 189 7.17 9.84 -2.16
C GLY A 189 5.91 8.97 -2.14
N ILE A 190 5.57 8.34 -3.27
CA ILE A 190 4.43 7.41 -3.37
C ILE A 190 4.65 6.17 -2.49
N ILE A 191 5.85 5.57 -2.53
CA ILE A 191 6.18 4.40 -1.71
C ILE A 191 6.11 4.76 -0.23
N ALA A 192 6.71 5.88 0.18
CA ALA A 192 6.69 6.34 1.56
C ALA A 192 5.26 6.64 2.05
N LEU A 193 4.44 7.31 1.23
CA LEU A 193 3.04 7.60 1.54
C LEU A 193 2.21 6.33 1.65
N THR A 194 2.40 5.37 0.75
CA THR A 194 1.69 4.08 0.77
C THR A 194 2.07 3.28 2.02
N ALA A 195 3.37 3.19 2.33
CA ALA A 195 3.86 2.51 3.53
C ALA A 195 3.37 3.16 4.83
N TRP A 196 3.14 4.48 4.83
CA TRP A 196 2.62 5.20 5.99
C TRP A 196 1.10 5.09 6.15
N GLN A 197 0.35 5.16 5.06
CA GLN A 197 -1.12 5.22 5.11
C GLN A 197 -1.81 3.85 5.12
N PHE A 198 -1.21 2.82 4.51
CA PHE A 198 -1.84 1.53 4.30
C PHE A 198 -0.96 0.37 4.78
N PRO A 199 -1.00 0.05 6.09
CA PRO A 199 -0.37 -1.17 6.60
C PRO A 199 -1.14 -2.44 6.20
N ASP A 200 -2.38 -2.29 5.72
CA ASP A 200 -3.28 -3.38 5.35
C ASP A 200 -2.66 -4.32 4.32
N ARG A 201 -2.94 -5.63 4.46
CA ARG A 201 -2.45 -6.70 3.58
C ARG A 201 -3.62 -7.35 2.84
N PRO A 202 -3.40 -7.89 1.61
CA PRO A 202 -4.45 -8.59 0.86
C PRO A 202 -4.99 -9.84 1.56
N TRP A 203 -4.13 -10.49 2.36
CA TRP A 203 -4.48 -11.62 3.21
C TRP A 203 -4.21 -11.25 4.65
N ARG A 204 -5.13 -11.63 5.52
CA ARG A 204 -5.03 -11.48 6.97
C ARG A 204 -5.37 -12.81 7.62
N GLU A 205 -4.82 -13.05 8.80
CA GLU A 205 -5.31 -14.13 9.66
C GLU A 205 -6.79 -13.86 9.95
N ASP A 206 -7.61 -14.91 10.01
CA ASP A 206 -8.99 -14.75 10.48
C ASP A 206 -8.95 -14.08 11.86
N ASP A 207 -9.71 -12.98 11.99
CA ASP A 207 -9.81 -12.25 13.24
C ASP A 207 -10.35 -13.15 14.36
N ALA A 208 -11.00 -14.29 14.05
CA ALA A 208 -11.44 -15.28 15.03
C ALA A 208 -10.28 -16.05 15.69
N THR A 209 -9.16 -16.24 14.98
CA THR A 209 -7.97 -16.98 15.42
C THR A 209 -6.87 -16.03 15.92
N ALA A 210 -6.75 -14.83 15.33
CA ALA A 210 -5.80 -13.79 15.75
C ALA A 210 -6.26 -13.00 16.99
N ARG A 211 -7.56 -13.02 17.31
CA ARG A 211 -8.08 -12.50 18.58
C ARG A 211 -7.90 -13.54 19.68
N GLY A 212 -6.87 -13.35 20.52
CA GLY A 212 -7.08 -13.56 21.96
C GLY A 212 -8.39 -12.88 22.39
N PRO A 213 -9.06 -13.38 23.44
CA PRO A 213 -10.52 -13.32 23.64
C PRO A 213 -11.16 -12.06 23.07
N GLU A 214 -12.10 -12.28 22.14
CA GLU A 214 -12.87 -11.29 21.40
C GLU A 214 -12.96 -9.94 22.10
N ARG A 215 -12.24 -8.93 21.58
CA ARG A 215 -12.38 -7.55 22.09
C ARG A 215 -13.86 -7.18 21.98
N PRO A 216 -14.53 -6.86 23.10
CA PRO A 216 -15.97 -6.63 23.09
C PRO A 216 -16.26 -5.41 22.21
N ARG A 217 -16.82 -5.69 21.03
CA ARG A 217 -17.41 -4.64 20.20
C ARG A 217 -18.68 -4.18 20.89
N LEU A 218 -18.96 -2.88 20.85
CA LEU A 218 -20.23 -2.37 21.34
C LEU A 218 -21.35 -2.96 20.49
N GLU A 219 -22.03 -3.97 21.00
CA GLU A 219 -23.27 -4.47 20.40
C GLU A 219 -24.38 -3.49 20.74
N LEU A 220 -24.92 -2.85 19.71
CA LEU A 220 -26.06 -1.95 19.87
C LEU A 220 -27.31 -2.78 20.13
N SER A 221 -27.52 -3.13 21.40
CA SER A 221 -28.73 -3.77 21.88
C SER A 221 -29.62 -2.76 22.62
N GLN A 222 -30.91 -3.08 22.73
CA GLN A 222 -31.83 -2.31 23.55
C GLN A 222 -31.37 -2.23 25.01
N GLU A 223 -30.80 -3.33 25.53
CA GLU A 223 -30.26 -3.39 26.89
C GLU A 223 -29.05 -2.45 27.07
N VAL A 224 -28.13 -2.37 26.10
CA VAL A 224 -26.99 -1.44 26.13
C VAL A 224 -27.48 0.01 26.08
N PHE A 225 -28.48 0.30 25.27
CA PHE A 225 -29.07 1.64 25.18
C PHE A 225 -29.76 2.05 26.49
N GLU A 226 -30.58 1.16 27.07
CA GLU A 226 -31.27 1.39 28.34
C GLU A 226 -30.26 1.54 29.50
N THR A 227 -29.20 0.72 29.49
CA THR A 227 -28.11 0.81 30.48
C THR A 227 -27.39 2.16 30.37
N GLN A 228 -27.03 2.61 29.16
CA GLN A 228 -26.40 3.92 28.96
C GLN A 228 -27.31 5.08 29.36
N GLN A 229 -28.62 4.97 29.12
CA GLN A 229 -29.59 5.98 29.55
C GLN A 229 -29.80 5.98 31.08
N ALA A 230 -29.64 4.84 31.73
CA ALA A 230 -29.70 4.71 33.19
C ALA A 230 -28.43 5.21 33.89
N VAL A 231 -27.26 5.10 33.26
CA VAL A 231 -25.97 5.59 33.80
C VAL A 231 -26.07 7.06 34.21
N TRP A 232 -26.67 7.91 33.38
CA TRP A 232 -26.84 9.33 33.72
C TRP A 232 -27.72 9.55 34.95
N ARG A 233 -28.86 8.85 35.04
CA ARG A 233 -29.78 8.96 36.18
C ARG A 233 -29.12 8.48 37.47
N ASN A 234 -28.50 7.31 37.43
CA ASN A 234 -27.79 6.75 38.58
C ASN A 234 -26.62 7.63 39.02
N ALA A 235 -25.89 8.23 38.08
CA ALA A 235 -24.79 9.14 38.37
C ALA A 235 -25.29 10.40 39.08
N ILE A 236 -26.41 10.99 38.64
CA ILE A 236 -27.00 12.17 39.31
C ILE A 236 -27.57 11.84 40.68
N ASP A 237 -28.30 10.72 40.81
CA ASP A 237 -28.92 10.33 42.07
C ASP A 237 -27.87 10.02 43.16
N GLY A 238 -26.65 9.66 42.76
CA GLY A 238 -25.51 9.45 43.66
C GLY A 238 -24.81 10.73 44.12
N ILE A 239 -25.14 11.91 43.58
CA ILE A 239 -24.50 13.17 43.93
C ILE A 239 -25.06 13.72 45.26
N ALA A 240 -24.17 14.07 46.18
CA ALA A 240 -24.56 14.65 47.46
C ALA A 240 -25.26 16.01 47.30
N ALA A 241 -26.31 16.25 48.10
CA ALA A 241 -27.10 17.49 48.07
C ALA A 241 -26.25 18.76 48.26
N GLN A 242 -26.68 19.84 47.61
CA GLN A 242 -26.01 21.14 47.66
C GLN A 242 -26.02 21.74 49.07
N ARG A 243 -24.88 22.28 49.50
CA ARG A 243 -24.76 22.97 50.78
C ARG A 243 -25.09 24.47 50.64
N PRO A 244 -25.89 25.05 51.55
CA PRO A 244 -26.21 26.48 51.50
C PRO A 244 -24.96 27.34 51.67
N GLY A 245 -24.77 28.31 50.77
CA GLY A 245 -23.67 29.29 50.85
C GLY A 245 -22.30 28.81 50.35
N VAL A 246 -22.21 27.61 49.77
CA VAL A 246 -20.97 27.05 49.19
C VAL A 246 -21.17 26.82 47.69
N GLN A 247 -20.19 27.24 46.88
CA GLN A 247 -20.18 26.97 45.43
C GLN A 247 -19.63 25.56 45.18
N GLU A 248 -20.49 24.66 44.72
CA GLU A 248 -20.13 23.26 44.44
C GLU A 248 -19.68 23.11 42.97
N VAL A 249 -18.66 22.28 42.73
CA VAL A 249 -18.10 22.00 41.40
C VAL A 249 -18.37 20.54 41.04
N TYR A 250 -18.93 20.32 39.85
CA TYR A 250 -19.22 18.99 39.30
C TYR A 250 -18.33 18.71 38.09
N GLY A 251 -17.80 17.49 37.99
CA GLY A 251 -17.00 17.03 36.86
C GLY A 251 -17.70 15.92 36.09
N LEU A 252 -17.82 16.05 34.77
CA LEU A 252 -18.27 14.98 33.88
C LEU A 252 -17.09 14.52 33.02
N ILE A 253 -16.71 13.25 33.15
CA ILE A 253 -15.60 12.67 32.40
C ILE A 253 -16.17 11.68 31.38
N TYR A 254 -15.87 11.91 30.11
CA TYR A 254 -16.29 11.05 29.00
C TYR A 254 -15.06 10.50 28.26
N ALA A 255 -14.96 9.17 28.16
CA ALA A 255 -13.86 8.47 27.50
C ALA A 255 -14.39 7.64 26.32
N PRO A 256 -14.38 8.18 25.08
CA PRO A 256 -14.94 7.50 23.91
C PRO A 256 -14.12 6.28 23.45
N TYR A 257 -12.86 6.17 23.87
CA TYR A 257 -11.97 5.06 23.55
C TYR A 257 -11.34 4.56 24.85
N ALA A 258 -12.06 3.71 25.58
CA ALA A 258 -11.65 3.18 26.89
C ALA A 258 -10.57 2.07 26.83
N GLU A 259 -9.96 1.84 25.66
CA GLU A 259 -9.13 0.66 25.39
C GLU A 259 -7.75 0.66 26.08
N GLN A 260 -7.42 1.71 26.84
CA GLN A 260 -6.16 1.80 27.57
C GLN A 260 -6.44 2.19 29.03
N ASP A 261 -6.03 1.35 29.98
CA ASP A 261 -6.09 1.58 31.44
C ASP A 261 -5.47 2.91 31.90
N VAL A 262 -4.74 3.58 31.01
CA VAL A 262 -4.20 4.93 31.21
C VAL A 262 -5.33 5.94 31.46
N PHE A 263 -6.45 5.86 30.75
CA PHE A 263 -7.56 6.80 30.93
C PHE A 263 -8.31 6.60 32.26
N LEU A 264 -8.49 5.37 32.74
CA LEU A 264 -9.09 5.11 34.07
C LEU A 264 -8.15 5.59 35.19
N ARG A 265 -6.83 5.48 35.01
CA ARG A 265 -5.83 5.98 35.97
C ARG A 265 -5.77 7.51 35.98
N GLU A 266 -5.79 8.15 34.81
CA GLU A 266 -5.77 9.61 34.71
C GLU A 266 -7.09 10.23 35.18
N SER A 267 -8.23 9.65 34.83
CA SER A 267 -9.55 10.13 35.29
C SER A 267 -9.75 9.94 36.80
N SER A 268 -9.28 8.83 37.38
CA SER A 268 -9.32 8.64 38.84
C SER A 268 -8.38 9.60 39.58
N MET A 269 -7.21 9.91 39.01
CA MET A 269 -6.32 10.94 39.53
C MET A 269 -6.96 12.34 39.50
N VAL A 270 -7.64 12.70 38.40
CA VAL A 270 -8.36 13.97 38.27
C VAL A 270 -9.54 14.05 39.24
N ALA A 271 -10.32 12.98 39.37
CA ALA A 271 -11.42 12.90 40.34
C ALA A 271 -10.90 13.05 41.78
N GLN A 272 -9.78 12.40 42.11
CA GLN A 272 -9.15 12.52 43.43
C GLN A 272 -8.60 13.93 43.70
N LEU A 273 -8.04 14.59 42.68
CA LEU A 273 -7.58 15.97 42.78
C LEU A 273 -8.75 16.94 43.02
N LEU A 274 -9.87 16.76 42.31
CA LEU A 274 -11.08 17.56 42.50
C LEU A 274 -11.68 17.36 43.90
N ALA A 275 -11.77 16.10 44.36
CA ALA A 275 -12.24 15.78 45.70
C ALA A 275 -11.36 16.42 46.79
N THR A 276 -10.04 16.41 46.62
CA THR A 276 -9.09 16.89 47.64
C THR A 276 -8.93 18.41 47.63
N ARG A 277 -8.88 19.03 46.45
CA ARG A 277 -8.55 20.46 46.32
C ARG A 277 -9.78 21.36 46.39
N PHE A 278 -10.95 20.85 45.99
CA PHE A 278 -12.19 21.61 45.88
C PHE A 278 -13.33 21.04 46.74
N ASP A 279 -13.04 20.12 47.68
CA ASP A 279 -14.03 19.51 48.58
C ASP A 279 -15.20 18.82 47.81
N ALA A 280 -14.91 18.30 46.62
CA ALA A 280 -15.88 17.68 45.71
C ALA A 280 -16.09 16.17 45.96
N ALA A 281 -15.74 15.67 47.15
CA ALA A 281 -15.91 14.26 47.50
C ALA A 281 -17.39 13.85 47.44
N GLY A 282 -17.72 12.82 46.64
CA GLY A 282 -19.09 12.36 46.39
C GLY A 282 -19.88 13.23 45.39
N ARG A 283 -19.19 14.04 44.57
CA ARG A 283 -19.77 14.94 43.57
C ARG A 283 -19.05 14.92 42.21
N VAL A 284 -18.18 13.93 41.99
CA VAL A 284 -17.42 13.65 40.75
C VAL A 284 -17.57 12.18 40.39
#